data_AF-A0A0H5NFM2-F1
#
_entry.id   AF-A0A0H5NFM2-F1
#
_cell.length_a   1.000
_cell.length_b   1.000
_cell.length_c   1.000
_cell.angle_alpha   90.00
_cell.angle_beta   90.00
_cell.angle_gamma   90.00
#
_symmetry.space_group_name_H-M   'P 1'
#
loop_
_entity.id
_entity.type
_entity.pdbx_description
1 polymer ?
#
loop_
_entity_poly.entity_id
_entity_poly.type
_entity_poly.pdbx_seq_one_letter_code
_entity_poly.pdbx_strand_id
1 'polypeptide(L)'
;MLTPVSDTPISRCQFYRRVCALPATVRPDTERIVFRAGPVGAVTMPAALGGQVRLHLRRRTLGGGPVISHPRSKRWTFLVQPDLPDDVPLFCELFRLNVLVAAAGAEVALPSPTVRSAGFRLWVDEPTHPFRPSGLAVVAAVRACVDPGSVRSG
;
A
#
# COMPACT_ATOMS: atom_id res chain seq x y z
N MET A 1 -31.12 6.44 19.20
CA MET A 1 -30.52 5.54 18.19
C MET A 1 -29.75 6.41 17.20
N LEU A 2 -28.41 6.35 17.18
CA LEU A 2 -27.62 6.99 16.13
C LEU A 2 -27.84 6.19 14.84
N THR A 3 -28.30 6.84 13.77
CA THR A 3 -28.31 6.25 12.44
C THR A 3 -26.88 5.83 12.08
N PRO A 4 -26.66 4.61 11.55
CA PRO A 4 -25.35 4.26 11.03
C PRO A 4 -25.03 5.27 9.92
N VAL A 5 -23.95 6.05 10.09
CA VAL A 5 -23.43 6.90 9.04
C VAL A 5 -23.19 6.01 7.82
N SER A 6 -23.91 6.27 6.73
CA SER A 6 -23.75 5.51 5.49
C SER A 6 -22.30 5.64 5.01
N ASP A 7 -21.68 4.51 4.65
CA ASP A 7 -20.31 4.47 4.13
C ASP A 7 -20.29 5.03 2.70
N THR A 8 -20.14 6.35 2.63
CA THR A 8 -20.01 7.14 1.41
C THR A 8 -18.55 7.50 1.15
N PRO A 9 -18.16 7.86 -0.09
CA PRO A 9 -16.80 8.32 -0.40
C PRO A 9 -16.30 9.44 0.52
N ILE A 10 -17.18 10.36 0.88
CA ILE A 10 -16.87 11.47 1.79
C ILE A 10 -16.58 10.95 3.20
N SER A 11 -17.48 10.14 3.77
CA SER A 11 -17.29 9.58 5.12
C SER A 11 -16.05 8.68 5.20
N ARG A 12 -15.79 7.87 4.17
CA ARG A 12 -14.61 6.99 4.09
C ARG A 12 -13.32 7.79 3.93
N CYS A 13 -13.34 8.87 3.15
CA CYS A 13 -12.20 9.78 3.04
C CYS A 13 -11.89 10.45 4.39
N GLN A 14 -12.92 10.87 5.13
CA GLN A 14 -12.74 11.41 6.49
C GLN A 14 -12.14 10.37 7.44
N PHE A 15 -12.59 9.11 7.39
CA PHE A 15 -12.00 8.00 8.15
C PHE A 15 -10.51 7.82 7.81
N TYR A 16 -10.16 7.73 6.54
CA TYR A 16 -8.76 7.60 6.12
C TYR A 16 -7.89 8.77 6.61
N ARG A 17 -8.41 10.00 6.60
CA ARG A 17 -7.68 11.17 7.10
C ARG A 17 -7.51 11.17 8.60
N ARG A 18 -8.59 10.96 9.35
CA ARG A 18 -8.64 11.16 10.81
C ARG A 18 -8.12 9.97 11.59
N VAL A 19 -8.38 8.76 11.11
CA VAL A 19 -8.05 7.51 11.81
C VAL A 19 -6.78 6.87 11.25
N CYS A 20 -6.65 6.81 9.93
CA CYS A 20 -5.52 6.15 9.27
C CYS A 20 -4.34 7.08 8.96
N ALA A 21 -4.49 8.38 9.22
CA ALA A 21 -3.51 9.42 8.87
C ALA A 21 -3.03 9.35 7.40
N LEU A 22 -3.95 9.06 6.48
CA LEU A 22 -3.70 9.11 5.04
C LEU A 22 -4.10 10.49 4.50
N PRO A 23 -3.30 11.14 3.64
CA PRO A 23 -3.65 12.43 3.04
C PRO A 23 -4.68 12.28 1.90
N ALA A 24 -5.79 11.61 2.20
CA ALA A 24 -6.81 11.22 1.25
C ALA A 24 -7.69 12.41 0.81
N THR A 25 -8.14 12.37 -0.43
CA THR A 25 -9.06 13.33 -1.07
C THR A 25 -10.07 12.57 -1.92
N VAL A 26 -11.29 13.09 -2.05
CA VAL A 26 -12.27 12.56 -3.01
C VAL A 26 -12.10 13.31 -4.32
N ARG A 27 -11.97 12.58 -5.43
CA ARG A 27 -11.96 13.13 -6.79
C ARG A 27 -13.39 13.52 -7.20
N PRO A 28 -13.69 14.80 -7.51
CA PRO A 28 -15.05 15.26 -7.78
C PRO A 28 -15.73 14.59 -8.99
N ASP A 29 -14.95 14.19 -9.99
CA ASP A 29 -15.40 13.62 -11.27
C ASP A 29 -15.72 12.12 -11.19
N THR A 30 -14.99 11.39 -10.35
CA THR A 30 -15.03 9.92 -10.29
C THR A 30 -15.49 9.37 -8.95
N GLU A 31 -15.64 10.23 -7.94
CA GLU A 31 -15.88 9.90 -6.54
C GLU A 31 -14.85 8.93 -5.95
N ARG A 32 -13.69 8.80 -6.60
CA ARG A 32 -12.59 7.95 -6.15
C ARG A 32 -11.87 8.63 -5.00
N ILE A 33 -11.52 7.87 -4.00
CA ILE A 33 -10.66 8.34 -2.92
C ILE A 33 -9.21 8.07 -3.32
N VAL A 34 -8.38 9.10 -3.30
CA VAL A 34 -6.98 9.02 -3.70
C VAL A 34 -6.10 9.86 -2.80
N PHE A 35 -4.80 9.58 -2.78
CA PHE A 35 -3.79 10.47 -2.22
C PHE A 35 -2.62 10.66 -3.20
N ARG A 36 -1.76 11.65 -2.94
CA ARG A 36 -0.54 11.89 -3.70
C ARG A 36 0.65 11.39 -2.88
N ALA A 37 1.48 10.53 -3.48
CA ALA A 37 2.68 10.01 -2.84
C ALA A 37 3.62 11.15 -2.42
N GLY A 38 4.33 10.98 -1.32
CA GLY A 38 5.13 12.03 -0.68
C GLY A 38 5.10 11.83 0.83
N PRO A 39 4.11 12.35 1.58
CA PRO A 39 3.97 12.06 3.02
C PRO A 39 3.69 10.59 3.34
N VAL A 40 3.18 9.83 2.36
CA VAL A 40 2.98 8.39 2.40
C VAL A 40 3.57 7.82 1.12
N GLY A 41 4.40 6.78 1.25
CA GLY A 41 4.96 6.06 0.11
C GLY A 41 4.04 4.93 -0.36
N ALA A 42 4.26 4.45 -1.58
CA ALA A 42 3.56 3.29 -2.10
C ALA A 42 4.52 2.38 -2.89
N VAL A 43 4.52 1.09 -2.54
CA VAL A 43 5.35 0.07 -3.20
C VAL A 43 4.42 -0.98 -3.82
N THR A 44 4.39 -1.04 -5.14
CA THR A 44 3.51 -1.93 -5.91
C THR A 44 4.28 -3.13 -6.44
N MET A 45 3.81 -4.35 -6.21
CA MET A 45 4.48 -5.59 -6.64
C MET A 45 3.47 -6.64 -7.15
N PRO A 46 3.91 -7.73 -7.80
CA PRO A 46 3.02 -8.85 -8.12
C PRO A 46 2.37 -9.43 -6.86
N ALA A 47 1.11 -9.81 -6.92
CA ALA A 47 0.34 -10.26 -5.75
C ALA A 47 0.97 -11.48 -5.05
N ALA A 48 1.57 -12.40 -5.82
CA ALA A 48 2.27 -13.56 -5.28
C ALA A 48 3.46 -13.15 -4.39
N LEU A 49 4.31 -12.24 -4.89
CA LEU A 49 5.42 -11.67 -4.11
C LEU A 49 4.90 -10.86 -2.91
N GLY A 50 3.84 -10.07 -3.11
CA GLY A 50 3.19 -9.32 -2.04
C GLY A 50 2.69 -10.20 -0.90
N GLY A 51 2.15 -11.38 -1.20
CA GLY A 51 1.76 -12.37 -0.20
C GLY A 51 2.94 -12.83 0.66
N GLN A 52 4.08 -13.12 0.02
CA GLN A 52 5.30 -13.54 0.71
C GLN A 52 5.89 -12.42 1.57
N VAL A 53 5.98 -11.20 1.03
CA VAL A 53 6.45 -10.01 1.75
C VAL A 53 5.58 -9.71 2.96
N ARG A 54 4.24 -9.74 2.81
CA ARG A 54 3.29 -9.54 3.91
C ARG A 54 3.51 -10.56 5.04
N LEU A 55 3.70 -11.83 4.69
CA LEU A 55 3.97 -12.88 5.67
C LEU A 55 5.32 -12.68 6.36
N HIS A 56 6.36 -12.32 5.61
CA HIS A 56 7.69 -12.03 6.13
C HIS A 56 7.67 -10.89 7.16
N LEU A 57 7.02 -9.76 6.83
CA LEU A 57 6.90 -8.61 7.72
C LEU A 57 6.14 -8.94 9.01
N ARG A 58 5.03 -9.70 8.89
CA ARG A 58 4.25 -10.15 10.06
C ARG A 58 5.06 -11.05 10.98
N ARG A 59 5.86 -11.97 10.44
CA ARG A 59 6.71 -12.88 11.22
C ARG A 59 7.81 -12.15 12.00
N ARG A 60 8.27 -10.99 11.52
CA ARG A 60 9.27 -10.15 12.19
C ARG A 60 8.66 -9.09 13.10
N THR A 61 7.34 -9.13 13.34
CA THR A 61 6.60 -8.15 14.14
C THR A 61 6.75 -6.72 13.61
N LEU A 62 7.10 -6.57 12.33
CA LEU A 62 7.26 -5.28 11.65
C LEU A 62 5.94 -4.72 11.11
N GLY A 63 4.82 -5.44 11.33
CA GLY A 63 3.49 -5.12 10.83
C GLY A 63 3.32 -5.37 9.33
N GLY A 64 2.20 -5.98 8.93
CA GLY A 64 1.91 -6.26 7.51
C GLY A 64 1.60 -5.01 6.67
N GLY A 65 1.28 -3.90 7.35
CA GLY A 65 0.93 -2.61 6.78
C GLY A 65 -0.37 -2.61 6.00
N PRO A 66 -0.98 -1.44 5.76
CA PRO A 66 -2.12 -1.40 4.86
C PRO A 66 -1.68 -1.81 3.44
N VAL A 67 -2.39 -2.78 2.88
CA VAL A 67 -2.10 -3.36 1.56
C VAL A 67 -3.34 -3.32 0.70
N ILE A 68 -3.20 -2.72 -0.48
CA ILE A 68 -4.26 -2.62 -1.49
C ILE A 68 -4.05 -3.74 -2.51
N SER A 69 -5.11 -4.50 -2.80
CA SER A 69 -5.17 -5.42 -3.94
C SER A 69 -5.68 -4.72 -5.19
N HIS A 70 -5.07 -5.06 -6.33
CA HIS A 70 -5.43 -4.63 -7.67
C HIS A 70 -5.80 -5.90 -8.48
N PRO A 71 -7.04 -6.43 -8.34
CA PRO A 71 -7.37 -7.76 -8.86
C PRO A 71 -7.10 -7.93 -10.35
N ARG A 72 -7.45 -6.92 -11.16
CA ARG A 72 -7.31 -6.97 -12.63
C ARG A 72 -5.86 -7.06 -13.10
N SER A 73 -4.93 -6.39 -12.41
CA SER A 73 -3.51 -6.43 -12.77
C SER A 73 -2.73 -7.48 -11.98
N LYS A 74 -3.37 -8.21 -11.05
CA LYS A 74 -2.72 -9.16 -10.14
C LYS A 74 -1.55 -8.54 -9.36
N ARG A 75 -1.74 -7.30 -8.90
CA ARG A 75 -0.73 -6.55 -8.15
C ARG A 75 -1.23 -6.15 -6.78
N TRP A 76 -0.34 -6.03 -5.82
CA TRP A 76 -0.60 -5.45 -4.51
C TRP A 76 0.24 -4.20 -4.31
N THR A 77 -0.30 -3.21 -3.58
CA THR A 77 0.42 -1.99 -3.19
C THR A 77 0.47 -1.90 -1.67
N PHE A 78 1.67 -1.87 -1.11
CA PHE A 78 1.91 -1.56 0.29
C PHE A 78 1.94 -0.05 0.45
N LEU A 79 1.19 0.50 1.42
CA LEU A 79 1.39 1.89 1.82
C LEU A 79 2.43 1.92 2.95
N VAL A 80 3.48 2.68 2.74
CA VAL A 80 4.70 2.66 3.56
C VAL A 80 5.01 4.04 4.09
N GLN A 81 5.91 4.10 5.08
CA GLN A 81 6.56 5.35 5.45
C GLN A 81 7.36 5.89 4.24
N PRO A 82 7.52 7.22 4.12
CA PRO A 82 8.25 7.83 3.02
C PRO A 82 9.77 7.87 3.28
N ASP A 83 10.35 6.72 3.63
CA ASP A 83 11.74 6.55 4.06
C ASP A 83 12.61 5.83 3.01
N LEU A 84 12.09 5.65 1.79
CA LEU A 84 12.88 5.13 0.67
C LEU A 84 13.76 6.25 0.09
N PRO A 85 15.06 5.99 -0.14
CA PRO A 85 15.93 6.95 -0.80
C PRO A 85 15.54 7.11 -2.27
N ASP A 86 15.80 8.29 -2.83
CA ASP A 86 15.76 8.53 -4.27
C ASP A 86 17.04 7.99 -4.90
N ASP A 87 17.11 6.66 -5.06
CA ASP A 87 18.31 5.93 -5.47
C ASP A 87 18.02 5.09 -6.73
N VAL A 88 18.64 5.48 -7.85
CA VAL A 88 18.44 4.84 -9.16
C VAL A 88 18.83 3.36 -9.15
N PRO A 89 20.01 2.93 -8.62
CA PRO A 89 20.34 1.52 -8.43
C PRO A 89 19.26 0.71 -7.74
N LEU A 90 18.74 1.18 -6.60
CA LEU A 90 17.64 0.55 -5.88
C LEU A 90 16.39 0.41 -6.76
N PHE A 91 16.00 1.48 -7.46
CA PHE A 91 14.81 1.42 -8.32
C PHE A 91 14.99 0.48 -9.51
N CYS A 92 16.19 0.41 -10.10
CA CYS A 92 16.50 -0.56 -11.14
C CYS A 92 16.46 -2.00 -10.62
N GLU A 93 16.94 -2.26 -9.40
CA GLU A 93 16.83 -3.56 -8.74
C GLU A 93 15.36 -3.97 -8.56
N LEU A 94 14.55 -3.09 -7.98
CA LEU A 94 13.12 -3.34 -7.75
C LEU A 94 12.38 -3.54 -9.07
N PHE A 95 12.67 -2.73 -10.08
CA PHE A 95 12.04 -2.83 -11.40
C PHE A 95 12.27 -4.20 -12.04
N ARG A 96 13.48 -4.79 -11.92
CA ARG A 96 13.78 -6.15 -12.40
C ARG A 96 12.93 -7.23 -11.72
N LEU A 97 12.50 -6.99 -10.49
CA LEU A 97 11.60 -7.87 -9.74
C LEU A 97 10.12 -7.56 -9.99
N ASN A 98 9.81 -6.71 -10.99
CA ASN A 98 8.50 -6.13 -11.22
C ASN A 98 7.94 -5.39 -10.00
N VAL A 99 8.79 -4.78 -9.18
CA VAL A 99 8.40 -3.94 -8.04
C VAL A 99 8.57 -2.47 -8.42
N LEU A 100 7.55 -1.66 -8.15
CA LEU A 100 7.52 -0.25 -8.51
C LEU A 100 7.34 0.59 -7.24
N VAL A 101 8.14 1.63 -7.10
CA VAL A 101 7.97 2.66 -6.08
C VAL A 101 7.24 3.84 -6.71
N ALA A 102 6.17 4.31 -6.08
CA ALA A 102 5.47 5.50 -6.55
C ALA A 102 6.37 6.73 -6.37
N ALA A 103 6.65 7.42 -7.47
CA ALA A 103 7.36 8.71 -7.43
C ALA A 103 6.59 9.74 -6.60
N ALA A 104 7.30 10.72 -6.03
CA ALA A 104 6.65 11.83 -5.34
C ALA A 104 5.61 12.52 -6.25
N GLY A 105 4.43 12.81 -5.71
CA GLY A 105 3.30 13.38 -6.45
C GLY A 105 2.49 12.36 -7.29
N ALA A 106 2.95 11.11 -7.42
CA ALA A 106 2.16 10.07 -8.10
C ALA A 106 0.84 9.84 -7.34
N GLU A 107 -0.24 9.65 -8.10
CA GLU A 107 -1.55 9.41 -7.51
C GLU A 107 -1.72 7.93 -7.13
N VAL A 108 -2.15 7.69 -5.89
CA VAL A 108 -2.46 6.37 -5.37
C VAL A 108 -3.94 6.31 -5.03
N ALA A 109 -4.69 5.47 -5.74
CA ALA A 109 -6.11 5.27 -5.50
C ALA A 109 -6.35 4.28 -4.36
N LEU A 110 -7.19 4.69 -3.39
CA LEU A 110 -7.62 3.88 -2.26
C LEU A 110 -8.93 3.16 -2.59
N PRO A 111 -9.21 2.01 -1.93
CA PRO A 111 -10.55 1.42 -1.94
C PRO A 111 -11.61 2.45 -1.53
N SER A 112 -12.64 2.58 -2.36
CA SER A 112 -13.73 3.54 -2.18
C SER A 112 -15.05 2.75 -2.03
N PRO A 113 -16.02 3.23 -1.25
CA PRO A 113 -17.30 2.54 -1.07
C PRO A 113 -18.27 2.98 -2.19
N THR A 114 -17.91 2.69 -3.44
CA THR A 114 -18.78 2.97 -4.60
C THR A 114 -18.94 1.73 -5.46
N VAL A 115 -20.11 1.56 -6.08
CA VAL A 115 -20.36 0.47 -7.03
C VAL A 115 -19.34 0.49 -8.19
N ARG A 116 -18.95 1.68 -8.65
CA ARG A 116 -17.95 1.85 -9.72
C ARG A 116 -16.53 1.49 -9.31
N SER A 117 -16.20 1.49 -8.01
CA SER A 117 -14.88 1.10 -7.50
C SER A 117 -14.85 -0.33 -6.96
N ALA A 118 -16.02 -0.96 -6.77
CA ALA A 118 -16.14 -2.36 -6.40
C ALA A 118 -15.33 -3.24 -7.37
N GLY A 119 -14.38 -4.01 -6.81
CA GLY A 119 -13.52 -4.92 -7.57
C GLY A 119 -12.31 -4.28 -8.26
N PHE A 120 -12.15 -2.95 -8.26
CA PHE A 120 -10.94 -2.29 -8.80
C PHE A 120 -9.81 -2.23 -7.77
N ARG A 121 -10.15 -1.90 -6.53
CA ARG A 121 -9.24 -1.79 -5.39
C ARG A 121 -9.93 -2.36 -4.16
N LEU A 122 -9.28 -3.30 -3.50
CA LEU A 122 -9.76 -3.92 -2.28
C LEU A 122 -8.66 -3.83 -1.23
N TRP A 123 -9.00 -3.76 0.05
CA TRP A 123 -8.01 -3.97 1.10
C TRP A 123 -7.67 -5.46 1.21
N VAL A 124 -6.39 -5.78 1.21
CA VAL A 124 -5.86 -7.05 1.72
C VAL A 124 -5.69 -6.93 3.23
N ASP A 125 -5.05 -5.85 3.65
CA ASP A 125 -4.93 -5.42 5.04
C ASP A 125 -5.48 -3.99 5.12
N GLU A 126 -6.63 -3.83 5.77
CA GLU A 126 -7.29 -2.52 5.91
C GLU A 126 -6.63 -1.70 7.04
N PRO A 127 -6.32 -0.42 6.82
CA PRO A 127 -5.82 0.43 7.88
C PRO A 127 -6.93 0.74 8.88
N THR A 128 -6.64 0.52 10.16
CA THR A 128 -7.52 0.89 11.30
C THR A 128 -6.91 1.98 12.19
N HIS A 129 -5.66 2.37 11.90
CA HIS A 129 -4.84 3.29 12.69
C HIS A 129 -3.71 3.86 11.81
N PRO A 130 -2.92 4.84 12.27
CA PRO A 130 -1.88 5.51 11.48
C PRO A 130 -0.69 4.66 11.03
N PHE A 131 -0.59 3.41 11.48
CA PHE A 131 0.58 2.58 11.29
C PHE A 131 0.84 2.26 9.80
N ARG A 132 2.11 2.35 9.42
CA ARG A 132 2.66 1.92 8.14
C ARG A 132 4.05 1.33 8.38
N PRO A 133 4.41 0.22 7.71
CA PRO A 133 5.76 -0.31 7.78
C PRO A 133 6.73 0.65 7.09
N SER A 134 8.00 0.58 7.48
CA SER A 134 9.10 1.22 6.76
C SER A 134 9.15 0.70 5.31
N GLY A 135 9.34 1.60 4.35
CA GLY A 135 9.56 1.24 2.96
C GLY A 135 10.86 0.45 2.78
N LEU A 136 11.91 0.80 3.52
CA LEU A 136 13.16 0.03 3.56
C LEU A 136 12.92 -1.39 4.10
N ALA A 137 12.08 -1.55 5.12
CA ALA A 137 11.71 -2.88 5.62
C ALA A 137 10.95 -3.71 4.57
N VAL A 138 10.07 -3.08 3.77
CA VAL A 138 9.40 -3.74 2.64
C VAL A 138 10.40 -4.16 1.57
N VAL A 139 11.38 -3.31 1.24
CA VAL A 139 12.46 -3.66 0.28
C VAL A 139 13.32 -4.82 0.80
N ALA A 140 13.71 -4.80 2.07
CA ALA A 140 14.46 -5.89 2.68
C ALA A 140 13.66 -7.21 2.65
N ALA A 141 12.35 -7.15 2.91
CA ALA A 141 11.47 -8.30 2.80
C ALA A 141 11.32 -8.80 1.35
N VAL A 142 11.25 -7.90 0.37
CA VAL A 142 11.29 -8.26 -1.06
C VAL A 142 12.56 -9.06 -1.38
N ARG A 143 13.73 -8.54 -1.01
CA ARG A 143 15.03 -9.21 -1.21
C ARG A 143 15.05 -10.61 -0.59
N ALA A 144 14.60 -10.73 0.66
CA ALA A 144 14.56 -12.02 1.37
C ALA A 144 13.56 -13.03 0.76
N CYS A 145 12.51 -12.56 0.09
CA CYS A 145 11.52 -13.43 -0.56
C CYS A 145 11.94 -13.90 -1.95
N VAL A 146 12.80 -13.15 -2.65
CA VAL A 146 13.31 -13.53 -3.98
C VAL A 146 14.60 -14.33 -3.90
N ASP A 147 15.34 -14.24 -2.80
CA ASP A 147 16.49 -15.08 -2.48
C ASP A 147 16.33 -15.76 -1.10
N PRO A 148 15.59 -16.88 -1.01
CA PRO A 148 15.41 -17.61 0.24
C PRO A 148 16.69 -18.32 0.72
N GLY A 149 17.74 -18.37 -0.12
CA GLY A 149 18.98 -19.12 0.12
C GLY A 149 20.06 -18.31 0.86
N SER A 150 20.02 -16.98 0.77
CA SER A 150 21.05 -16.11 1.38
C SER A 150 21.00 -16.01 2.91
N VAL A 151 19.89 -16.41 3.55
CA VAL A 151 19.65 -16.22 5.00
C VAL A 151 20.13 -17.42 5.85
N ARG A 152 20.62 -18.51 5.24
CA ARG A 152 21.11 -19.71 5.96
C ARG A 152 22.62 -19.75 6.19
N SER A 153 23.34 -18.68 5.84
CA SER A 153 24.78 -18.58 5.97
C SER A 153 25.13 -17.32 6.77
N GLY A 154 24.98 -17.40 8.10
CA GLY A 154 25.32 -16.34 9.05
C GLY A 154 25.31 -16.88 10.47
#